data_AF-A0AAU1ACF7-F1
#
_entry.id   AF-A0AAU1ACF7-F1
#
_cell.length_a   1.000
_cell.length_b   1.000
_cell.length_c   1.000
_cell.angle_alpha   90.00
_cell.angle_beta   90.00
_cell.angle_gamma   90.00
#
_symmetry.space_group_name_H-M   'P 1'
#
loop_
_entity.id
_entity.type
_entity.pdbx_description
1 polymer ?
#
loop_
_entity_poly.entity_id
_entity_poly.type
_entity_poly.pdbx_seq_one_letter_code
_entity_poly.pdbx_strand_id
1 'polypeptide(L)'
;MPVPQEQASRRASGRGGRARPGQVGSAVSIVADYRASAGIDVAHDTADRAAGNLLRMPVTVLQQDWGAALGYDAAGVWRAWAPDLEHQTVSCGHFMAEEAPAVVVRALRDLLLR
;
A
#
# COMPACT_ATOMS: atom_id res chain seq x y z
N MET A 1 33.43 21.67 61.39
CA MET A 1 32.92 20.48 62.09
C MET A 1 31.86 19.81 61.20
N PRO A 2 31.85 18.46 61.08
CA PRO A 2 31.25 17.75 59.95
C PRO A 2 29.91 17.02 60.26
N VAL A 3 29.07 16.84 59.21
CA VAL A 3 27.98 15.85 58.88
C VAL A 3 26.85 15.54 59.91
N PRO A 4 25.61 15.13 59.51
CA PRO A 4 25.31 13.99 58.62
C PRO A 4 24.23 14.18 57.53
N GLN A 5 24.29 13.26 56.56
CA GLN A 5 23.33 13.00 55.50
C GLN A 5 22.04 12.31 55.99
N GLU A 6 21.04 12.38 55.10
CA GLU A 6 20.01 11.36 54.84
C GLU A 6 18.68 11.49 55.59
N GLN A 7 17.61 11.85 54.85
CA GLN A 7 16.36 11.07 54.80
C GLN A 7 15.61 11.25 53.45
N ALA A 8 15.52 10.13 52.75
CA ALA A 8 14.56 9.69 51.74
C ALA A 8 13.32 10.56 51.43
N SER A 9 13.03 10.79 50.15
CA SER A 9 12.12 9.91 49.37
C SER A 9 11.42 10.60 48.18
N ARG A 10 11.26 9.80 47.10
CA ARG A 10 10.24 9.83 46.02
C ARG A 10 10.57 10.51 44.68
N ARG A 11 10.74 9.61 43.69
CA ARG A 11 10.20 9.61 42.31
C ARG A 11 10.85 10.62 41.34
N ALA A 12 11.19 10.30 40.09
CA ALA A 12 10.90 9.15 39.25
C ALA A 12 12.14 8.86 38.38
N SER A 13 12.49 7.58 38.27
CA SER A 13 13.46 7.09 37.30
C SER A 13 12.91 7.39 35.90
N GLY A 14 13.47 8.39 35.24
CA GLY A 14 13.34 8.59 33.80
C GLY A 14 14.04 7.45 33.09
N ARG A 15 13.36 6.30 32.96
CA ARG A 15 13.72 5.33 31.92
C ARG A 15 13.39 5.99 30.59
N GLY A 16 14.42 6.57 29.97
CA GLY A 16 14.42 6.79 28.53
C GLY A 16 14.04 5.47 27.87
N GLY A 17 12.83 5.44 27.32
CA GLY A 17 12.31 4.28 26.59
C GLY A 17 13.20 4.04 25.39
N ARG A 18 14.19 3.16 25.53
CA ARG A 18 14.96 2.65 24.40
C ARG A 18 13.95 2.00 23.46
N ALA A 19 13.88 2.52 22.22
CA ALA A 19 13.09 1.92 21.15
C ALA A 19 13.37 0.42 21.10
N ARG A 20 12.31 -0.40 20.98
CA ARG A 20 12.45 -1.86 20.88
C ARG A 20 13.20 -2.17 19.57
N PRO A 21 14.36 -2.83 19.61
CA PRO A 21 15.05 -3.26 18.40
C PRO A 21 14.24 -4.40 17.77
N GLY A 22 13.42 -4.06 16.78
CA GLY A 22 12.54 -5.03 16.10
C GLY A 22 11.83 -4.51 14.84
N GLN A 23 12.01 -3.24 14.45
CA GLN A 23 11.37 -2.65 13.26
C GLN A 23 12.38 -2.07 12.25
N VAL A 24 13.66 -2.44 12.33
CA VAL A 24 14.67 -1.98 11.36
C VAL A 24 14.43 -2.62 9.98
N GLY A 25 13.79 -3.80 9.95
CA GLY A 25 13.48 -4.51 8.70
C GLY A 25 12.36 -3.88 7.86
N SER A 26 11.31 -3.31 8.48
CA SER A 26 10.17 -2.79 7.70
C SER A 26 10.53 -1.53 6.95
N ALA A 27 11.27 -0.60 7.56
CA ALA A 27 11.74 0.61 6.89
C ALA A 27 12.67 0.29 5.71
N VAL A 28 13.60 -0.67 5.89
CA VAL A 28 14.47 -1.12 4.80
C VAL A 28 13.67 -1.77 3.68
N SER A 29 12.69 -2.61 4.02
CA SER A 29 11.81 -3.26 3.04
C SER A 29 11.01 -2.24 2.24
N ILE A 30 10.36 -1.27 2.90
CA ILE A 30 9.57 -0.23 2.23
C ILE A 30 10.47 0.60 1.31
N VAL A 31 11.63 1.05 1.78
CA VAL A 31 12.53 1.84 0.93
C VAL A 31 13.07 1.02 -0.25
N ALA A 32 13.33 -0.27 -0.05
CA ALA A 32 13.74 -1.16 -1.14
C ALA A 32 12.62 -1.32 -2.19
N ASP A 33 11.37 -1.47 -1.77
CA ASP A 33 10.18 -1.55 -2.63
C ASP A 33 10.05 -0.30 -3.52
N TYR A 34 10.10 0.89 -2.92
CA TYR A 34 10.06 2.14 -3.68
C TYR A 34 11.25 2.32 -4.64
N ARG A 35 12.45 1.84 -4.28
CA ARG A 35 13.60 1.85 -5.21
C ARG A 35 13.39 0.88 -6.38
N ALA A 36 12.76 -0.27 -6.15
CA ALA A 36 12.44 -1.21 -7.21
C ALA A 36 11.41 -0.62 -8.18
N SER A 37 10.36 0.02 -7.65
CA SER A 37 9.30 0.65 -8.44
C SER A 37 9.77 1.86 -9.25
N ALA A 38 10.87 2.50 -8.84
CA ALA A 38 11.51 3.57 -9.61
C ALA A 38 12.57 3.06 -10.62
N GLY A 39 12.77 1.74 -10.72
CA GLY A 39 13.85 1.14 -11.50
C GLY A 39 13.44 -0.17 -12.17
N ILE A 40 13.73 -1.29 -11.51
CA ILE A 40 13.61 -2.62 -12.12
C ILE A 40 12.17 -2.99 -12.51
N ASP A 41 11.17 -2.55 -11.74
CA ASP A 41 9.77 -2.84 -12.05
C ASP A 41 9.37 -2.16 -13.38
N VAL A 42 9.81 -0.92 -13.60
CA VAL A 42 9.58 -0.20 -14.87
C VAL A 42 10.27 -0.91 -16.04
N ALA A 43 11.47 -1.46 -15.82
CA ALA A 43 12.18 -2.21 -16.85
C ALA A 43 11.44 -3.49 -17.23
N HIS A 44 10.88 -4.21 -16.25
CA HIS A 44 10.05 -5.39 -16.48
C HIS A 44 8.76 -5.04 -17.22
N ASP A 45 8.01 -4.04 -16.75
CA ASP A 45 6.78 -3.58 -17.41
C ASP A 45 7.06 -3.13 -18.85
N THR A 46 8.16 -2.42 -19.09
CA THR A 46 8.54 -1.98 -20.44
C THR A 46 8.87 -3.17 -21.35
N ALA A 47 9.55 -4.18 -20.83
CA ALA A 47 9.87 -5.40 -21.58
C ALA A 47 8.60 -6.18 -21.93
N ASP A 48 7.66 -6.34 -20.98
CA ASP A 48 6.37 -6.97 -21.23
C ASP A 48 5.55 -6.19 -22.27
N ARG A 49 5.59 -4.86 -22.22
CA ARG A 49 4.98 -4.02 -23.26
C ARG A 49 5.57 -4.25 -24.64
N ALA A 50 6.90 -4.26 -24.75
CA ALA A 50 7.58 -4.47 -26.01
C ALA A 50 7.31 -5.88 -26.59
N ALA A 51 7.16 -6.87 -25.71
CA ALA A 51 6.79 -8.23 -26.08
C ALA A 51 5.31 -8.41 -26.43
N GLY A 52 4.46 -7.41 -26.17
CA GLY A 52 3.00 -7.50 -26.35
C GLY A 52 2.33 -8.44 -25.34
N ASN A 53 2.95 -8.63 -24.17
CA ASN A 53 2.38 -9.47 -23.11
C ASN A 53 1.14 -8.80 -22.50
N LEU A 54 0.12 -9.61 -22.24
CA LEU A 54 -1.17 -9.19 -21.69
C LEU A 54 -1.57 -10.14 -20.55
N LEU A 55 -2.35 -9.61 -19.60
CA LEU A 55 -3.04 -10.39 -18.58
C LEU A 55 -4.22 -11.11 -19.25
N ARG A 56 -4.07 -12.43 -19.43
CA ARG A 56 -5.05 -13.25 -20.19
C ARG A 56 -6.22 -13.76 -19.34
N MET A 57 -6.07 -13.73 -18.03
CA MET A 57 -7.15 -14.05 -17.09
C MET A 57 -8.13 -12.87 -16.96
N PRO A 58 -9.35 -13.07 -16.46
CA PRO A 58 -10.23 -11.97 -16.05
C PRO A 58 -9.55 -11.06 -15.03
N VAL A 59 -9.69 -9.74 -15.22
CA VAL A 59 -9.14 -8.73 -14.30
C VAL A 59 -10.25 -7.80 -13.84
N THR A 60 -10.36 -7.60 -12.52
CA THR A 60 -11.23 -6.60 -11.92
C THR A 60 -10.40 -5.51 -11.23
N VAL A 61 -10.68 -4.26 -11.57
CA VAL A 61 -10.04 -3.08 -10.96
C VAL A 61 -11.09 -2.26 -10.22
N LEU A 62 -10.88 -2.06 -8.92
CA LEU A 62 -11.58 -1.06 -8.11
C LEU A 62 -10.64 0.12 -7.87
N GLN A 63 -11.10 1.34 -8.13
CA GLN A 63 -10.27 2.53 -7.90
C GLN A 63 -11.08 3.75 -7.49
N GLN A 64 -10.43 4.74 -6.90
CA GLN A 64 -11.02 6.07 -6.72
C GLN A 64 -11.30 6.72 -8.08
N ASP A 65 -12.28 7.61 -8.14
CA ASP A 65 -12.62 8.33 -9.37
C ASP A 65 -11.65 9.49 -9.67
N TRP A 66 -10.41 9.15 -10.02
CA TRP A 66 -9.42 10.10 -10.49
C TRP A 66 -9.75 10.66 -11.88
N GLY A 67 -10.65 10.03 -12.64
CA GLY A 67 -11.15 10.56 -13.91
C GLY A 67 -11.91 11.86 -13.68
N ALA A 68 -12.86 11.86 -12.74
CA ALA A 68 -13.59 13.06 -12.34
C ALA A 68 -12.68 14.12 -11.70
N ALA A 69 -11.66 13.70 -10.93
CA ALA A 69 -10.80 14.64 -10.20
C ALA A 69 -9.66 15.24 -11.06
N LEU A 70 -9.07 14.46 -11.97
CA LEU A 70 -7.81 14.78 -12.66
C LEU A 70 -7.86 14.56 -14.19
N GLY A 71 -9.00 14.13 -14.75
CA GLY A 71 -9.11 13.81 -16.18
C GLY A 71 -8.36 12.54 -16.60
N TYR A 72 -8.08 11.65 -15.65
CA TYR A 72 -7.30 10.43 -15.87
C TYR A 72 -8.16 9.26 -16.35
N ASP A 73 -7.89 8.72 -17.55
CA ASP A 73 -8.55 7.51 -18.07
C ASP A 73 -7.83 6.23 -17.61
N ALA A 74 -8.03 5.87 -16.35
CA ALA A 74 -7.46 4.64 -15.80
C ALA A 74 -7.96 3.38 -16.49
N ALA A 75 -9.24 3.37 -16.93
CA ALA A 75 -9.82 2.21 -17.59
C ALA A 75 -9.13 1.96 -18.94
N GLY A 76 -8.81 3.00 -19.70
CA GLY A 76 -8.00 2.91 -20.92
C GLY A 76 -6.59 2.35 -20.66
N VAL A 77 -5.92 2.82 -19.60
CA VAL A 77 -4.60 2.33 -19.21
C VAL A 77 -4.64 0.82 -18.88
N TRP A 78 -5.61 0.39 -18.08
CA TRP A 78 -5.77 -1.02 -17.72
C TRP A 78 -6.20 -1.90 -18.90
N ARG A 79 -7.10 -1.44 -19.77
CA ARG A 79 -7.53 -2.20 -20.96
C ARG A 79 -6.38 -2.54 -21.89
N ALA A 80 -5.38 -1.67 -21.96
CA ALA A 80 -4.20 -1.94 -22.77
C ALA A 80 -3.37 -3.12 -22.23
N TRP A 81 -3.54 -3.52 -20.96
CA TRP A 81 -2.88 -4.68 -20.34
C TRP A 81 -3.79 -5.90 -20.17
N ALA A 82 -5.08 -5.66 -19.93
CA ALA A 82 -6.07 -6.69 -19.64
C ALA A 82 -7.27 -6.52 -20.58
N PRO A 83 -7.37 -7.31 -21.67
CA PRO A 83 -8.49 -7.22 -22.60
C PRO A 83 -9.82 -7.64 -21.97
N ASP A 84 -9.79 -8.57 -21.00
CA ASP A 84 -10.96 -8.97 -20.21
C ASP A 84 -11.02 -8.20 -18.88
N LEU A 85 -11.26 -6.88 -18.98
CA LEU A 85 -11.29 -5.96 -17.85
C LEU A 85 -12.72 -5.63 -17.40
N GLU A 86 -12.97 -5.79 -16.11
CA GLU A 86 -14.05 -5.12 -15.40
C GLU A 86 -13.48 -4.01 -14.52
N HIS A 87 -13.88 -2.77 -14.78
CA HIS A 87 -13.35 -1.61 -14.08
C HIS A 87 -14.48 -0.83 -13.42
N GLN A 88 -14.37 -0.58 -12.12
CA GLN A 88 -15.36 0.14 -11.34
C GLN A 88 -14.68 1.24 -10.51
N THR A 89 -15.31 2.42 -10.46
CA THR A 89 -14.91 3.47 -9.52
C THR A 89 -15.63 3.30 -8.19
N VAL A 90 -14.96 3.67 -7.09
CA VAL A 90 -15.49 3.63 -5.72
C VAL A 90 -15.42 5.01 -5.08
N SER A 91 -16.34 5.27 -4.15
CA SER A 91 -16.44 6.54 -3.43
C SER A 91 -15.61 6.59 -2.13
N CYS A 92 -15.04 5.46 -1.70
CA CYS A 92 -14.14 5.40 -0.54
C CYS A 92 -12.71 5.82 -0.92
N GLY A 93 -11.90 6.11 0.09
CA GLY A 93 -10.50 6.46 -0.05
C GLY A 93 -9.61 5.29 -0.49
N HIS A 94 -8.30 5.52 -0.41
CA HIS A 94 -7.28 4.55 -0.80
C HIS A 94 -7.40 3.24 -0.02
N PHE A 95 -7.82 3.30 1.25
CA PHE A 95 -7.98 2.14 2.14
C PHE A 95 -9.37 1.50 1.98
N MET A 96 -9.76 1.21 0.73
CA MET A 96 -11.10 0.71 0.37
C MET A 96 -11.52 -0.56 1.10
N ALA A 97 -10.57 -1.44 1.45
CA ALA A 97 -10.83 -2.65 2.22
C ALA A 97 -11.24 -2.35 3.68
N GLU A 98 -10.80 -1.23 4.24
CA GLU A 98 -11.13 -0.78 5.59
C GLU A 98 -12.40 0.08 5.57
N GLU A 99 -12.50 1.00 4.61
CA GLU A 99 -13.59 1.97 4.52
C GLU A 99 -14.89 1.37 3.95
N ALA A 100 -14.78 0.45 2.99
CA ALA A 100 -15.93 -0.16 2.31
C ALA A 100 -15.71 -1.67 2.05
N PRO A 101 -15.45 -2.49 3.09
CA PRO A 101 -15.13 -3.91 2.95
C PRO A 101 -16.19 -4.69 2.16
N ALA A 102 -17.47 -4.37 2.32
CA ALA A 102 -18.56 -5.03 1.61
C ALA A 102 -18.49 -4.82 0.08
N VAL A 103 -17.99 -3.66 -0.38
CA VAL A 103 -17.78 -3.37 -1.80
C VAL A 103 -16.66 -4.24 -2.34
N VAL A 104 -15.53 -4.30 -1.64
CA VAL A 104 -14.36 -5.10 -2.03
C VAL A 104 -14.69 -6.59 -2.05
N VAL A 105 -15.35 -7.11 -1.00
CA VAL A 105 -15.74 -8.53 -0.91
C VAL A 105 -16.69 -8.92 -2.03
N ARG A 106 -17.64 -8.05 -2.40
CA ARG A 106 -18.54 -8.30 -3.53
C ARG A 106 -17.75 -8.42 -4.83
N ALA A 107 -16.89 -7.44 -5.14
CA ALA A 107 -16.10 -7.47 -6.36
C ALA A 107 -15.20 -8.71 -6.47
N LEU A 108 -14.61 -9.15 -5.35
CA LEU A 108 -13.84 -10.39 -5.29
C LEU A 108 -14.70 -11.62 -5.56
N ARG A 109 -15.90 -11.71 -4.98
CA ARG A 109 -16.84 -12.82 -5.24
C ARG A 109 -17.27 -12.85 -6.71
N ASP A 110 -17.60 -11.69 -7.26
CA ASP A 110 -18.01 -11.57 -8.66
C ASP A 110 -16.87 -12.03 -9.58
N LEU A 111 -15.63 -11.58 -9.34
CA LEU A 111 -14.45 -12.04 -10.08
C LEU A 111 -14.23 -13.56 -10.00
N LEU A 112 -14.38 -14.16 -8.81
CA LEU A 112 -14.17 -15.60 -8.60
C LEU A 112 -15.24 -16.48 -9.26
N LEU A 113 -16.38 -15.89 -9.65
CA LEU A 113 -17.46 -16.58 -10.35
C LEU A 113 -17.36 -16.48 -11.88
N ARG A 114 -16.36 -15.77 -12.40
CA ARG A 114 -16.14 -15.58 -13.83
C ARG A 114 -15.37 -16.71 -14.48
#